data_AF-A0A0F9KG14-F1
#
_entry.id   AF-A0A0F9KG14-F1
#
_cell.length_a   1.000
_cell.length_b   1.000
_cell.length_c   1.000
_cell.angle_alpha   90.00
_cell.angle_beta   90.00
_cell.angle_gamma   90.00
#
_symmetry.space_group_name_H-M   'P 1'
#
loop_
_entity.id
_entity.type
_entity.pdbx_description
1 polymer ?
#
loop_
_entity_poly.entity_id
_entity_poly.type
_entity_poly.pdbx_seq_one_letter_code
_entity_poly.pdbx_strand_id
1 'polypeptide(L)' 'MTILHQGREYEAYLCDDGTLDTVISVDGIEHRFTFDSEDGATYRDADGRMTEEGLRLLALDAIETDEHHW' A
#
# COMPACT_ATOMS: atom_id res chain seq x y z
N MET A 1 5.43 8.12 4.08
CA MET A 1 6.15 7.34 5.11
C MET A 1 7.40 6.75 4.48
N THR A 2 8.40 6.43 5.28
CA THR A 2 9.63 5.77 4.81
C THR A 2 9.64 4.33 5.31
N ILE A 3 9.87 3.37 4.42
CA ILE A 3 9.92 1.93 4.72
C ILE A 3 11.32 1.42 4.43
N LEU A 4 11.95 0.79 5.43
CA LEU A 4 13.23 0.10 5.25
C LEU A 4 12.94 -1.37 4.93
N HIS A 5 13.24 -1.81 3.70
CA HIS A 5 13.09 -3.18 3.25
C HIS A 5 14.39 -3.67 2.60
N GLN A 6 14.90 -4.83 3.02
CA GLN A 6 16.16 -5.42 2.54
C GLN A 6 17.38 -4.48 2.51
N GLY A 7 17.45 -3.52 3.43
CA GLY A 7 18.54 -2.55 3.52
C GLY A 7 18.44 -1.37 2.55
N ARG A 8 17.32 -1.24 1.83
CA ARG A 8 16.96 -0.08 1.02
C ARG A 8 15.78 0.67 1.63
N GLU A 9 15.83 2.00 1.56
CA GLU A 9 14.73 2.87 1.95
C GLU A 9 13.81 3.12 0.75
N TYR A 10 12.50 3.03 1.00
CA TYR A 10 11.44 3.29 0.06
C TYR A 10 10.52 4.39 0.59
N GLU A 11 10.14 5.35 -0.25
CA GLU A 11 9.16 6.36 0.10
C GLU A 11 7.76 5.92 -0.36
N ALA A 12 6.86 5.71 0.60
CA ALA A 12 5.48 5.28 0.35
C ALA A 12 4.47 6.34 0.77
N TYR A 13 3.48 6.64 -0.06
CA TYR A 13 2.38 7.53 0.32
C TYR A 13 1.06 7.10 -0.33
N LEU A 14 -0.03 7.41 0.36
CA LEU A 14 -1.37 7.19 -0.16
C LEU A 14 -1.71 8.26 -1.19
N CYS A 15 -2.09 7.84 -2.40
CA CYS A 15 -2.52 8.73 -3.48
C CYS A 15 -4.04 8.87 -3.50
N ASP A 16 -4.74 7.74 -3.39
CA ASP A 16 -6.20 7.64 -3.39
C ASP A 16 -6.63 6.46 -2.51
N ASP A 17 -7.58 6.67 -1.60
CA ASP A 17 -8.17 5.61 -0.78
C ASP A 17 -9.65 5.39 -1.09
N GLY A 18 -10.05 5.68 -2.33
CA GLY A 18 -11.38 5.45 -2.89
C GLY A 18 -12.01 4.12 -2.46
N THR A 19 -13.34 4.09 -2.44
CA THR A 19 -14.13 3.02 -1.79
C THR A 19 -13.96 1.63 -2.42
N LEU A 20 -13.45 1.55 -3.64
CA LEU A 20 -13.27 0.30 -4.39
C LEU A 20 -11.81 0.03 -4.79
N ASP A 21 -11.04 1.09 -5.04
CA ASP A 21 -9.63 1.01 -5.40
C ASP A 21 -8.82 1.87 -4.45
N THR A 22 -7.74 1.31 -3.93
CA THR A 22 -6.69 2.07 -3.24
C THR A 22 -5.51 2.22 -4.17
N VAL A 23 -5.00 3.45 -4.30
CA VAL A 23 -3.76 3.75 -5.01
C VAL A 23 -2.73 4.26 -4.02
N ILE A 24 -1.59 3.60 -3.98
CA ILE A 24 -0.41 4.06 -3.25
C ILE A 24 0.71 4.31 -4.24
N SER A 25 1.64 5.20 -3.89
CA SER A 25 2.90 5.34 -4.61
C SER A 25 4.05 4.86 -3.75
N VAL A 26 4.95 4.07 -4.32
CA VAL A 26 6.21 3.61 -3.72
C VAL A 26 7.36 4.05 -4.64
N ASP A 27 8.29 4.85 -4.13
CA ASP A 27 9.43 5.41 -4.90
C ASP A 27 9.00 6.11 -6.20
N GLY A 28 7.80 6.69 -6.23
CA GLY A 28 7.24 7.38 -7.40
C GLY A 28 6.55 6.46 -8.42
N ILE A 29 6.45 5.16 -8.16
CA ILE A 29 5.68 4.19 -8.94
C ILE A 29 4.30 4.05 -8.31
N GLU A 30 3.23 4.13 -9.09
CA GLU A 30 1.86 3.98 -8.59
C GLU A 30 1.41 2.51 -8.66
N HIS A 31 0.87 2.02 -7.54
CA HIS A 31 0.31 0.67 -7.41
C HIS A 31 -1.17 0.79 -7.06
N ARG A 32 -2.01 0.08 -7.83
CA ARG A 32 -3.46 0.03 -7.62
C ARG A 32 -3.84 -1.32 -7.02
N PHE A 33 -4.53 -1.24 -5.89
CA PHE A 33 -5.07 -2.39 -5.18
C PHE A 33 -6.60 -2.31 -5.22
N THR A 34 -7.23 -3.39 -5.67
CA THR A 34 -8.69 -3.52 -5.64
C THR A 34 -9.02 -4.54 -4.56
N PHE A 35 -9.69 -4.08 -3.51
CA PHE A 35 -10.10 -4.96 -2.42
C PHE A 35 -11.55 -5.34 -2.58
N ASP A 36 -11.88 -6.60 -2.32
CA ASP A 36 -13.23 -6.92 -1.91
C ASP A 36 -13.46 -6.43 -0.46
N SER A 37 -14.73 -6.38 -0.04
CA SER A 37 -15.10 -5.77 1.25
C SER A 37 -14.53 -6.49 2.47
N GLU A 38 -14.07 -7.74 2.34
CA GLU A 38 -13.47 -8.51 3.44
C GLU A 38 -11.96 -8.20 3.57
N ASP A 39 -11.22 -8.13 2.46
CA ASP A 39 -9.78 -7.83 2.49
C ASP A 39 -9.48 -6.36 2.86
N GLY A 40 -10.39 -5.44 2.53
CA GLY A 40 -10.24 -4.02 2.86
C GLY A 40 -10.18 -3.72 4.37
N ALA A 41 -10.74 -4.60 5.22
CA ALA A 41 -10.79 -4.41 6.66
C ALA A 41 -9.42 -4.53 7.34
N THR A 42 -8.45 -5.20 6.71
CA THR A 42 -7.08 -5.30 7.22
C THR A 42 -6.31 -3.99 7.06
N TYR A 43 -6.64 -3.21 6.03
CA TYR A 43 -5.91 -1.99 5.68
C TYR A 43 -6.60 -0.71 6.19
N ARG A 44 -7.91 -0.79 6.45
CA ARG A 44 -8.76 0.36 6.79
C ARG A 44 -9.25 0.35 8.24
N ASP A 45 -9.55 1.52 8.76
CA ASP A 45 -10.17 1.68 10.08
C ASP A 45 -11.69 1.42 10.02
N ALA A 46 -12.36 1.53 11.17
CA ALA A 46 -13.80 1.34 11.28
C ALA A 46 -14.62 2.36 10.47
N ASP A 47 -14.03 3.50 10.09
CA ASP A 47 -14.63 4.52 9.23
C ASP A 47 -14.32 4.28 7.73
N GLY A 48 -13.60 3.20 7.41
CA GLY A 48 -13.22 2.83 6.04
C GLY A 48 -12.03 3.62 5.48
N ARG A 49 -11.29 4.35 6.32
CA ARG A 49 -10.11 5.12 5.90
C ARG A 49 -8.85 4.29 5.97
N MET A 50 -7.91 4.55 5.07
CA MET A 50 -6.61 3.90 5.13
C MET A 50 -5.89 4.18 6.46
N THR A 51 -5.42 3.12 7.13
CA THR A 51 -4.58 3.24 8.31
C THR A 51 -3.11 3.34 7.94
N GLU A 52 -2.28 3.86 8.85
CA GLU A 52 -0.83 3.89 8.64
C GLU A 52 -0.25 2.47 8.49
N GLU A 53 -0.72 1.53 9.31
CA GLU A 53 -0.30 0.12 9.20
C GLU A 53 -0.78 -0.51 7.88
N GLY A 54 -2.00 -0.20 7.45
CA GLY A 54 -2.51 -0.66 6.16
C GLY A 54 -1.68 -0.16 4.99
N LEU A 55 -1.33 1.13 4.98
CA LEU A 55 -0.46 1.71 3.97
C LEU A 55 0.94 1.06 3.98
N ARG A 56 1.48 0.77 5.17
CA ARG A 56 2.76 0.07 5.31
C ARG A 56 2.70 -1.34 4.70
N LEU A 57 1.64 -2.11 4.98
CA LEU A 57 1.48 -3.46 4.46
C LEU A 57 1.34 -3.47 2.93
N LEU A 58 0.56 -2.55 2.35
CA LEU A 58 0.41 -2.46 0.90
C LEU A 58 1.70 -2.04 0.21
N ALA A 59 2.46 -1.14 0.83
CA ALA A 59 3.75 -0.76 0.29
C ALA A 59 4.77 -1.91 0.34
N LEU A 60 4.74 -2.76 1.38
CA LEU A 60 5.56 -3.97 1.42
C LEU A 60 5.18 -4.96 0.31
N ASP A 61 3.89 -5.20 0.10
CA ASP A 61 3.40 -6.08 -0.98
C ASP A 61 3.79 -5.57 -2.38
N ALA A 62 3.72 -4.25 -2.59
CA ALA A 62 4.20 -3.61 -3.81
C ALA A 62 5.70 -3.80 -4.02
N ILE A 63 6.52 -3.58 -2.98
CA ILE A 63 7.98 -3.76 -3.03
C ILE A 63 8.33 -5.22 -3.36
N GLU A 64 7.69 -6.17 -2.68
CA GLU A 64 7.93 -7.60 -2.91
C GLU A 64 7.53 -8.02 -4.33
N THR A 65 6.41 -7.51 -4.84
CA THR A 65 5.96 -7.78 -6.21
C THR A 65 6.94 -7.24 -7.24
N ASP A 66 7.41 -6.00 -7.08
CA ASP A 66 8.37 -5.38 -7.99
C ASP A 66 9.72 -6.12 -8.02
N GLU A 67 10.22 -6.55 -6.85
CA GLU A 67 11.47 -7.29 -6.75
C GLU A 67 11.38 -8.71 -7.34
N HIS A 68 10.20 -9.34 -7.35
CA HIS A 68 10.01 -10.67 -7.96
C HIS A 68 9.83 -10.65 -9.49
N HIS A 69 9.68 -9.47 -10.09
CA HIS A 69 9.45 -9.31 -11.53
C HIS A 69 10.74 -9.02 -12.35
N TRP A 70 11.93 -9.17 -11.76
CA TRP A 70 13.25 -9.07 -12.41
C TRP A 70 14.05 -10.37 -12.34
#